data_AF-W1X2D5-F1
#
_entry.id   AF-W1X2D5-F1
#
_cell.length_a   1.000
_cell.length_b   1.000
_cell.length_c   1.000
_cell.angle_alpha   90.00
_cell.angle_beta   90.00
_cell.angle_gamma   90.00
#
_symmetry.space_group_name_H-M   'P 1'
#
loop_
_entity.id
_entity.type
_entity.pdbx_description
1 polymer ?
#
loop_
_entity_poly.entity_id
_entity_poly.type
_entity_poly.pdbx_seq_one_letter_code
_entity_poly.pdbx_strand_id
1 'polypeptide(L)'
;AQGDMVISLYNPRSKKRVTHLDEVREIVLKYRDPKTPVGIVQKAGRPGQQMVISDLENFTKEEVDMQTLVIIGNSQTYVENGRMITPRGYKL
;
A
#
# COMPACT_ATOMS: atom_id res chain seq x y z
N ALA A 1 2.21 5.21 -12.58
CA ALA A 1 1.84 3.80 -12.39
C ALA A 1 1.50 3.05 -13.69
N GLN A 2 1.87 3.57 -14.87
CA GLN A 2 1.61 2.89 -16.16
C GLN A 2 2.35 1.56 -16.33
N GLY A 3 3.47 1.34 -15.64
CA GLY A 3 4.20 0.06 -15.69
C GLY A 3 3.55 -1.08 -14.90
N ASP A 4 2.37 -0.87 -14.31
CA ASP A 4 1.58 -1.86 -13.56
C ASP A 4 2.37 -2.63 -12.47
N MET A 5 3.33 -1.94 -11.84
CA MET A 5 4.12 -2.49 -10.76
C MET A 5 3.39 -2.43 -9.42
N VAL A 6 3.69 -3.40 -8.54
CA VAL A 6 3.47 -3.27 -7.10
C VAL A 6 4.46 -2.25 -6.56
N ILE A 7 4.01 -1.35 -5.68
CA ILE A 7 4.84 -0.26 -5.15
C ILE A 7 5.04 -0.48 -3.65
N SER A 8 6.28 -0.42 -3.18
CA SER A 8 6.61 -0.49 -1.76
C SER A 8 7.23 0.83 -1.31
N LEU A 9 6.57 1.52 -0.37
CA LEU A 9 6.95 2.84 0.12
C LEU A 9 7.61 2.71 1.49
N TYR A 10 8.87 3.14 1.57
CA TYR A 10 9.64 3.23 2.80
C TYR A 10 9.60 4.65 3.35
N ASN A 11 9.62 4.76 4.68
CA ASN A 11 9.48 6.02 5.40
C ASN A 11 8.32 6.89 4.87
N PRO A 12 7.11 6.31 4.77
CA PRO A 12 5.97 6.92 4.09
C PRO A 12 5.52 8.25 4.73
N ARG A 13 5.76 8.43 6.04
CA ARG A 13 5.42 9.66 6.75
C ARG A 13 6.52 10.04 7.73
N SER A 14 6.82 11.34 7.78
CA SER A 14 7.75 11.93 8.75
C SER A 14 7.22 13.26 9.27
N LYS A 15 7.79 13.76 10.38
CA LYS A 15 7.40 15.05 10.97
C LYS A 15 7.50 16.25 10.02
N LYS A 16 8.46 16.23 9.08
CA LYS A 16 8.73 17.35 8.15
C LYS A 16 8.02 17.20 6.80
N ARG A 17 7.62 15.99 6.43
CA ARG A 17 7.08 15.65 5.09
C ARG A 17 5.75 14.94 5.26
N VAL A 18 4.77 15.70 5.72
CA VAL A 18 3.46 15.16 6.12
C VAL A 18 2.52 14.92 4.93
N THR A 19 2.74 15.61 3.80
CA THR A 19 1.86 15.58 2.60
C THR A 19 2.26 14.55 1.56
N HIS A 20 3.51 14.07 1.56
CA HIS A 20 4.02 13.21 0.48
C HIS A 20 3.22 11.91 0.31
N LEU A 21 2.67 11.36 1.39
CA LEU A 21 1.88 10.14 1.31
C LEU A 21 0.57 10.37 0.54
N ASP A 22 -0.08 11.50 0.79
CA ASP A 22 -1.27 11.92 0.05
C ASP A 22 -0.91 12.27 -1.41
N GLU A 23 0.21 12.94 -1.66
CA GLU A 23 0.68 13.21 -3.02
C GLU A 23 0.95 11.92 -3.81
N VAL A 24 1.55 10.91 -3.18
CA VAL A 24 1.73 9.58 -3.79
C VAL A 24 0.37 8.95 -4.10
N ARG A 25 -0.60 9.02 -3.17
CA ARG A 25 -1.97 8.55 -3.42
C ARG A 25 -2.55 9.22 -4.67
N GLU A 26 -2.53 10.54 -4.74
CA GLU A 26 -3.08 11.31 -5.86
C GLU A 26 -2.38 10.97 -7.19
N ILE A 27 -1.06 10.75 -7.18
CA ILE A 27 -0.31 10.36 -8.38
C ILE A 27 -0.70 8.96 -8.83
N VAL A 28 -0.85 8.01 -7.91
CA VAL A 28 -1.17 6.62 -8.25
C VAL A 28 -2.64 6.48 -8.70
N LEU A 29 -3.57 7.20 -8.07
CA LEU A 29 -4.99 7.24 -8.43
C LEU A 29 -5.24 7.64 -9.89
N LYS A 30 -4.35 8.43 -10.51
CA LYS A 30 -4.43 8.77 -11.93
C LYS A 30 -4.33 7.57 -12.88
N TYR A 31 -3.86 6.42 -12.40
CA TYR A 31 -3.56 5.25 -13.23
C TYR A 31 -4.06 3.91 -12.65
N ARG A 32 -4.67 3.92 -11.47
CA ARG A 32 -4.95 2.72 -10.68
C ARG A 32 -6.34 2.82 -10.08
N ASP A 33 -7.06 1.71 -10.03
CA ASP A 33 -8.40 1.64 -9.45
C ASP A 33 -8.36 2.10 -7.97
N PRO A 34 -9.26 3.01 -7.52
CA PRO A 34 -9.35 3.44 -6.12
C PRO A 34 -9.48 2.28 -5.11
N LYS A 35 -10.06 1.15 -5.52
CA LYS A 35 -10.21 -0.07 -4.71
C LYS A 35 -8.98 -0.97 -4.71
N THR A 36 -7.89 -0.58 -5.38
CA THR A 36 -6.66 -1.37 -5.41
C THR A 36 -6.17 -1.62 -3.98
N PRO A 37 -5.93 -2.88 -3.57
CA PRO A 37 -5.55 -3.18 -2.21
C PRO A 37 -4.23 -2.50 -1.80
N VAL A 38 -4.21 -1.95 -0.59
CA VAL A 38 -3.01 -1.35 0.02
C VAL A 38 -2.76 -2.01 1.37
N GLY A 39 -1.58 -2.59 1.53
CA GLY A 39 -1.13 -3.21 2.76
C GLY A 39 -0.30 -2.24 3.58
N ILE A 40 -0.58 -2.14 4.88
CA ILE A 40 0.14 -1.27 5.81
C ILE A 40 0.67 -2.16 6.92
N VAL A 41 1.99 -2.21 7.07
CA VAL A 41 2.66 -3.04 8.07
C VAL A 41 3.50 -2.15 8.97
N GLN A 42 3.11 -2.04 10.23
CA GLN A 42 3.86 -1.32 11.25
C GLN A 42 4.77 -2.30 12.00
N LYS A 43 6.01 -1.88 12.31
CA LYS A 43 6.96 -2.65 13.12
C LYS A 43 7.17 -4.09 12.61
N ALA A 44 7.23 -4.26 11.29
CA ALA A 44 7.44 -5.56 10.64
C ALA A 44 8.63 -6.32 11.26
N GLY A 45 8.41 -7.57 11.67
CA GLY A 45 9.42 -8.44 12.28
C GLY A 45 9.84 -8.05 13.71
N ARG A 46 9.09 -7.17 14.39
CA ARG A 46 9.42 -6.68 15.75
C ARG A 46 8.22 -6.83 16.70
N PRO A 47 8.45 -6.82 18.03
CA PRO A 47 7.36 -6.77 19.00
C PRO A 47 6.40 -5.60 18.74
N GLY A 48 5.10 -5.87 18.80
CA GLY A 48 4.06 -4.88 18.50
C GLY A 48 3.80 -4.68 17.01
N GLN A 49 4.16 -5.63 16.14
CA GLN A 49 3.76 -5.63 14.73
C GLN A 49 2.24 -5.55 14.60
N GLN A 50 1.78 -4.69 13.69
CA GLN A 50 0.37 -4.56 13.33
C GLN A 50 0.25 -4.47 11.82
N MET A 51 -0.87 -4.97 11.28
CA MET A 51 -1.13 -5.02 9.85
C MET A 51 -2.58 -4.64 9.57
N VAL A 52 -2.76 -3.80 8.56
CA VAL A 52 -4.08 -3.43 8.02
C VAL A 52 -4.03 -3.57 6.50
N ILE A 53 -5.13 -4.06 5.93
CA ILE A 53 -5.39 -3.99 4.49
C ILE A 53 -6.46 -2.93 4.29
N SER A 54 -6.13 -1.91 3.52
CA SER A 54 -7.00 -0.81 3.11
C SER A 54 -7.08 -0.79 1.58
N ASP A 55 -7.57 0.30 1.00
CA ASP A 55 -7.61 0.54 -0.44
C ASP A 55 -6.89 1.83 -0.82
N LEU A 56 -6.60 2.01 -2.11
CA LEU A 56 -5.85 3.14 -2.62
C LEU A 56 -6.52 4.49 -2.31
N GLU A 57 -7.85 4.54 -2.26
CA GLU A 57 -8.59 5.75 -1.91
C GLU A 57 -8.41 6.15 -0.44
N ASN A 58 -8.39 5.18 0.47
CA ASN A 58 -8.54 5.42 1.90
C ASN A 58 -7.28 5.18 2.74
N PHE A 59 -6.25 4.51 2.22
CA PHE A 59 -5.11 4.07 3.04
C PHE A 59 -4.36 5.19 3.77
N THR A 60 -4.40 6.44 3.30
CA THR A 60 -3.71 7.55 3.99
C THR A 60 -4.43 8.02 5.26
N LYS A 61 -5.66 7.54 5.49
CA LYS A 61 -6.42 7.74 6.74
C LYS A 61 -5.97 6.79 7.86
N GLU A 62 -5.23 5.74 7.52
CA GLU A 62 -4.71 4.77 8.47
C GLU A 62 -3.51 5.34 9.25
N GLU A 63 -3.19 4.71 10.38
CA GLU A 63 -1.99 5.06 11.14
C GLU A 63 -0.72 4.66 10.39
N VAL A 64 0.03 5.69 9.96
CA VAL A 64 1.27 5.53 9.19
C VAL A 64 2.35 6.45 9.76
N ASP A 65 3.46 5.85 10.18
CA ASP A 65 4.60 6.53 10.80
C ASP A 65 5.95 6.15 10.14
N MET A 66 7.07 6.48 10.80
CA MET A 66 8.41 6.16 10.29
C MET A 66 8.78 4.67 10.35
N GLN A 67 8.05 3.87 11.12
CA GLN A 67 8.24 2.42 11.30
C GLN A 67 7.23 1.60 10.46
N THR A 68 6.57 2.26 9.52
CA THR A 68 5.53 1.67 8.67
C THR A 68 6.05 1.42 7.26
N LEU A 69 5.69 0.26 6.70
CA LEU A 69 5.83 -0.06 5.29
C LEU A 69 4.44 -0.02 4.63
N VAL A 70 4.32 0.69 3.51
CA VAL A 70 3.07 0.72 2.72
C VAL A 70 3.31 0.01 1.39
N ILE A 71 2.48 -0.98 1.07
CA ILE A 71 2.55 -1.77 -0.16
C ILE A 71 1.27 -1.51 -0.95
N ILE A 72 1.38 -0.84 -2.10
CA ILE A 72 0.27 -0.61 -3.01
C ILE A 72 0.28 -1.72 -4.06
N GLY A 73 -0.83 -2.46 -4.15
CA GLY A 73 -1.02 -3.50 -5.14
C GLY A 73 -0.97 -2.99 -6.59
N ASN A 74 -0.86 -3.92 -7.52
CA ASN A 74 -1.03 -3.65 -8.94
C ASN A 74 -2.46 -3.96 -9.42
N SER A 75 -2.71 -3.86 -10.73
CA SER A 75 -4.05 -4.05 -11.32
C SER A 75 -4.64 -5.45 -11.10
N GLN A 76 -3.79 -6.44 -10.85
CA GLN A 76 -4.18 -7.83 -10.62
C GLN A 76 -4.18 -8.21 -9.14
N THR A 77 -3.82 -7.27 -8.25
CA THR A 77 -3.75 -7.56 -6.82
C THR A 77 -5.16 -7.58 -6.23
N TYR A 78 -5.48 -8.63 -5.49
CA TYR A 78 -6.76 -8.80 -4.81
C TYR A 78 -6.55 -9.26 -3.36
N VAL A 79 -7.63 -9.25 -2.58
CA VAL A 79 -7.63 -9.71 -1.18
C VAL A 79 -8.40 -11.01 -1.07
N GLU A 80 -7.81 -12.01 -0.45
CA GLU A 80 -8.44 -13.29 -0.16
C GLU A 80 -7.94 -13.82 1.19
N ASN A 81 -8.87 -14.28 2.02
CA ASN A 81 -8.57 -14.81 3.37
C ASN A 81 -7.65 -13.88 4.20
N GLY A 82 -7.93 -12.58 4.14
CA GLY A 82 -7.16 -11.55 4.87
C GLY A 82 -5.74 -11.33 4.36
N ARG A 83 -5.41 -11.76 3.13
CA ARG A 83 -4.09 -11.60 2.51
C ARG A 83 -4.21 -10.87 1.18
N MET A 84 -3.25 -10.00 0.89
CA MET A 84 -3.07 -9.45 -0.45
C MET A 84 -2.33 -10.45 -1.33
N ILE A 85 -2.88 -10.71 -2.52
CA ILE A 85 -2.35 -11.68 -3.47
C ILE A 85 -2.21 -10.99 -4.82
N THR A 86 -1.02 -11.05 -5.40
CA THR A 86 -0.77 -10.70 -6.81
C THR A 86 -0.47 -11.98 -7.57
N PRO A 87 -1.31 -12.42 -8.51
CA PRO A 87 -1.05 -13.60 -9.33
C PRO A 87 0.29 -13.52 -10.05
N ARG A 88 1.01 -14.64 -10.14
CA ARG A 88 2.27 -14.74 -10.90
C ARG A 88 2.05 -14.81 -12.42
N GLY A 89 0.80 -14.82 -12.89
CA GLY A 89 0.45 -14.83 -14.31
C GLY A 89 0.57 -16.18 -15.02
N TYR A 90 0.77 -17.29 -14.30
CA TYR A 90 0.71 -18.62 -14.90
C TYR A 90 -0.72 -18.90 -15.37
N LYS A 91 -0.90 -19.11 -16.67
CA LYS A 91 -2.07 -19.83 -17.17
C LYS A 91 -1.84 -21.30 -16.82
N LEU A 92 -2.69 -21.86 -15.96
CA LEU A 92 -2.79 -23.31 -15.80
C LEU A 92 -3.35 -23.92 -17.10
#